data_AF-A0A2P6RRT6-F1
#
_entry.id   AF-A0A2P6RRT6-F1
#
_cell.length_a   1.000
_cell.length_b   1.000
_cell.length_c   1.000
_cell.angle_alpha   90.00
_cell.angle_beta   90.00
_cell.angle_gamma   90.00
#
_symmetry.space_group_name_H-M   'P 1'
#
loop_
_entity.id
_entity.type
_entity.pdbx_description
1 polymer ?
#
loop_
_entity_poly.entity_id
_entity_poly.type
_entity_poly.pdbx_seq_one_letter_code
_entity_poly.pdbx_strand_id
1 'polypeptide(L)'
;MNKLNGVVEWNEDVAPRLYAYEQLEKMTDNFKEVVGRGASATVYKGVMLSCQKLVAVKKLEKVAAEGAKEFQTEMKVIGRTHHRSLVRLLGYCLDGPKKLLVYEYMSNGSLADILFTPERKPYWEERMEIARNIAQGFLYLHEECDT
;
A
#
# COMPACT_ATOMS: atom_id res chain seq x y z
N MET A 1 1.86 30.08 -26.19
CA MET A 1 2.59 30.19 -24.91
C MET A 1 1.63 30.66 -23.84
N ASN A 2 1.25 29.79 -22.90
CA ASN A 2 0.98 30.14 -21.51
C ASN A 2 0.90 28.84 -20.72
N LYS A 3 1.77 28.74 -19.70
CA LYS A 3 2.02 27.57 -18.88
C LYS A 3 0.83 27.34 -17.94
N LEU A 4 0.22 26.16 -18.01
CA LEU A 4 -0.65 25.65 -16.95
C LEU A 4 0.26 25.01 -15.89
N ASN A 5 0.69 25.82 -14.92
CA ASN A 5 1.17 25.31 -13.63
C ASN A 5 -0.06 24.92 -12.80
N GLY A 6 -0.63 23.76 -13.11
CA GLY A 6 -1.57 23.09 -12.22
C GLY A 6 -0.77 22.30 -11.20
N VAL A 7 -0.43 22.91 -10.07
CA VAL A 7 -0.14 22.14 -8.86
C VAL A 7 -1.47 21.47 -8.52
N VAL A 8 -1.61 20.19 -8.88
CA VAL A 8 -2.75 19.39 -8.47
C VAL A 8 -2.60 19.20 -6.97
N GLU A 9 -3.36 19.96 -6.20
CA GLU A 9 -3.54 19.74 -4.77
C GLU A 9 -4.06 18.32 -4.57
N TRP A 10 -3.28 17.53 -3.83
CA TRP A 10 -3.65 16.16 -3.47
C TRP A 10 -4.72 16.24 -2.41
N ASN A 11 -5.97 16.00 -2.80
CA ASN A 11 -7.05 15.88 -1.84
C ASN A 11 -6.90 14.53 -1.11
N GLU A 12 -6.83 14.57 0.22
CA GLU A 12 -6.51 13.40 1.05
C GLU A 12 -7.69 12.43 1.21
N ASP A 13 -8.89 12.80 0.75
CA ASP A 13 -10.14 12.01 0.80
C ASP A 13 -10.50 11.28 -0.51
N VAL A 14 -9.54 11.10 -1.43
CA VAL A 14 -9.84 10.55 -2.76
C VAL A 14 -9.78 9.03 -2.76
N ALA A 15 -10.86 8.41 -3.25
CA ALA A 15 -10.94 6.98 -3.51
C ALA A 15 -9.72 6.44 -4.28
N PRO A 16 -9.33 5.16 -4.09
CA PRO A 16 -8.19 4.57 -4.79
C PRO A 16 -8.28 4.76 -6.31
N ARG A 17 -7.20 5.22 -6.93
CA ARG A 17 -7.15 5.45 -8.38
C ARG A 17 -7.03 4.14 -9.16
N LEU A 18 -7.79 4.01 -10.25
CA LEU A 18 -7.61 2.93 -11.22
C LEU A 18 -6.39 3.20 -12.11
N TYR A 19 -5.53 2.20 -12.25
CA TYR A 19 -4.36 2.19 -13.14
C TYR A 19 -4.48 1.08 -14.17
N ALA A 20 -4.00 1.34 -15.38
CA ALA A 20 -3.73 0.31 -16.37
C ALA A 20 -2.47 -0.50 -15.97
N TYR A 21 -2.40 -1.76 -16.38
CA TYR A 21 -1.28 -2.64 -16.03
C TYR A 21 0.06 -2.07 -16.51
N GLU A 22 0.10 -1.52 -17.72
CA GLU A 22 1.30 -0.94 -18.35
C GLU A 22 1.80 0.29 -17.57
N GLN A 23 0.91 1.00 -16.87
CA GLN A 23 1.32 2.10 -15.99
C GLN A 23 2.04 1.57 -14.76
N LEU A 24 1.55 0.48 -14.16
CA LEU A 24 2.19 -0.14 -12.99
C LEU A 24 3.49 -0.84 -13.36
N GLU A 25 3.57 -1.42 -14.56
CA GLU A 25 4.80 -1.99 -15.10
C GLU A 25 5.88 -0.91 -15.27
N LYS A 26 5.54 0.24 -15.87
CA LYS A 26 6.47 1.39 -15.95
C LYS A 26 6.83 1.95 -14.59
N MET A 27 5.85 2.07 -13.69
CA MET A 27 6.04 2.59 -12.33
C MET A 27 7.02 1.73 -11.51
N THR A 28 7.11 0.44 -11.80
CA THR A 28 7.95 -0.53 -11.07
C THR A 28 9.21 -0.95 -11.82
N ASP A 29 9.57 -0.26 -12.91
CA ASP A 29 10.67 -0.63 -13.81
C ASP A 29 10.58 -2.13 -14.23
N ASN A 30 9.40 -2.52 -14.74
CA ASN A 30 9.06 -3.91 -15.08
C ASN A 30 9.14 -4.88 -13.88
N PHE A 31 8.60 -4.48 -12.73
CA PHE A 31 8.55 -5.29 -11.51
C PHE A 31 9.95 -5.78 -11.06
N LYS A 32 10.95 -4.91 -11.13
CA LYS A 32 12.35 -5.26 -10.92
C LYS A 32 12.77 -5.38 -9.46
N GLU A 33 12.38 -4.43 -8.61
CA GLU A 33 12.80 -4.40 -7.20
C GLU A 33 11.71 -5.00 -6.31
N VAL A 34 11.95 -6.20 -5.81
CA VAL A 34 11.06 -6.88 -4.85
C VAL A 34 11.38 -6.40 -3.44
N VAL A 35 10.36 -5.91 -2.74
CA VAL A 35 10.47 -5.43 -1.35
C VAL A 35 9.75 -6.32 -0.35
N GLY A 36 8.96 -7.28 -0.84
CA GLY A 36 8.34 -8.30 0.00
C GLY A 36 7.75 -9.44 -0.82
N ARG A 37 7.76 -10.65 -0.25
CA ARG A 37 7.08 -11.83 -0.80
C ARG A 37 6.25 -12.47 0.29
N GLY A 38 4.97 -12.68 0.01
CA GLY A 38 4.06 -13.47 0.85
C GLY A 38 3.57 -14.70 0.09
N ALA A 39 2.75 -15.52 0.75
CA ALA A 39 2.19 -16.73 0.14
C ALA A 39 1.30 -16.45 -1.08
N SER A 40 0.68 -15.28 -1.14
CA SER A 40 -0.31 -14.92 -2.16
C SER A 40 0.14 -13.82 -3.12
N ALA A 41 1.25 -13.16 -2.85
CA ALA A 41 1.60 -11.91 -3.52
C ALA A 41 3.08 -11.59 -3.44
N THR A 42 3.59 -10.92 -4.47
CA THR A 42 4.87 -10.23 -4.45
C THR A 42 4.65 -8.73 -4.43
N VAL A 43 5.40 -8.02 -3.59
CA VAL A 43 5.37 -6.56 -3.47
C VAL A 43 6.62 -5.98 -4.12
N TYR A 44 6.41 -5.04 -5.02
CA TYR A 44 7.46 -4.37 -5.78
C TYR A 44 7.54 -2.91 -5.39
N LYS A 45 8.73 -2.35 -5.37
CA LYS A 45 8.91 -0.91 -5.25
C LYS A 45 8.58 -0.24 -6.58
N GLY A 46 7.97 0.94 -6.51
CA GLY A 46 7.76 1.78 -7.67
C GLY A 46 7.87 3.26 -7.36
N VAL A 47 7.85 4.06 -8.43
CA VAL A 47 7.90 5.52 -8.38
C VAL A 47 6.73 6.10 -9.17
N MET A 48 5.88 6.87 -8.51
CA MET A 48 4.78 7.55 -9.17
C MET A 48 5.33 8.70 -10.04
N LEU A 49 5.34 8.51 -11.36
CA LEU A 49 6.01 9.41 -12.31
C LEU A 49 5.56 10.87 -12.21
N SER A 50 4.29 11.13 -11.88
CA SER A 50 3.72 12.48 -11.80
C SER A 50 4.26 13.34 -10.66
N CYS A 51 4.66 12.72 -9.54
CA CYS A 51 5.05 13.43 -8.32
C CYS A 51 6.33 12.87 -7.66
N GLN A 52 6.98 11.89 -8.28
CA GLN A 52 8.19 11.22 -7.78
C GLN A 52 8.04 10.58 -6.38
N LYS A 53 6.81 10.30 -5.95
CA LYS A 53 6.54 9.62 -4.67
C LYS A 53 6.80 8.11 -4.80
N LEU A 54 7.47 7.53 -3.81
CA LEU A 54 7.67 6.07 -3.71
C LEU A 54 6.35 5.37 -3.38
N VAL A 55 6.13 4.22 -4.02
CA VAL A 55 4.97 3.37 -3.80
C VAL A 55 5.37 1.90 -3.68
N ALA A 56 4.48 1.11 -3.09
CA ALA A 56 4.57 -0.35 -3.05
C ALA A 56 3.45 -0.95 -3.91
N VAL A 57 3.81 -1.69 -4.96
CA VAL A 57 2.86 -2.37 -5.85
C VAL A 57 2.79 -3.83 -5.48
N LYS A 58 1.68 -4.24 -4.86
CA LYS A 58 1.38 -5.63 -4.50
C LYS A 58 0.70 -6.32 -5.68
N LYS A 59 1.37 -7.28 -6.29
CA LYS A 59 0.85 -8.13 -7.37
C LYS A 59 0.36 -9.44 -6.79
N LEU A 60 -0.93 -9.75 -6.97
CA LEU A 60 -1.51 -11.01 -6.48
C LEU A 60 -1.16 -12.14 -7.46
N GLU A 61 -0.65 -13.25 -6.93
CA GLU A 61 -0.11 -14.37 -7.72
C GLU A 61 -1.00 -15.62 -7.68
N LYS A 62 -2.07 -15.61 -6.86
CA LYS A 62 -2.99 -16.74 -6.70
C LYS A 62 -3.85 -17.04 -7.92
N VAL A 63 -4.37 -18.27 -7.96
CA VAL A 63 -5.36 -18.72 -8.95
C VAL A 63 -6.53 -17.71 -9.00
N ALA A 64 -7.06 -17.48 -10.21
CA ALA A 64 -7.94 -16.35 -10.52
C ALA A 64 -9.07 -16.11 -9.50
N ALA A 65 -9.69 -17.18 -8.97
CA ALA A 65 -10.78 -17.11 -8.00
C ALA A 65 -10.31 -16.68 -6.60
N GLU A 66 -9.23 -17.26 -6.08
CA GLU A 66 -8.72 -16.94 -4.75
C GLU A 66 -8.11 -15.53 -4.71
N GLY A 67 -7.33 -15.17 -5.75
CA GLY A 67 -6.80 -13.82 -5.90
C GLY A 67 -7.90 -12.76 -6.10
N ALA A 68 -9.04 -13.11 -6.70
CA ALA A 68 -10.19 -12.21 -6.79
C ALA A 68 -10.83 -11.94 -5.43
N LYS A 69 -10.99 -12.98 -4.60
CA LYS A 69 -11.54 -12.85 -3.25
C LYS A 69 -10.63 -12.00 -2.36
N GLU A 70 -9.33 -12.25 -2.38
CA GLU A 70 -8.36 -11.44 -1.63
C GLU A 70 -8.37 -9.98 -2.07
N PHE A 71 -8.36 -9.73 -3.38
CA PHE A 71 -8.46 -8.38 -3.94
C PHE A 71 -9.73 -7.66 -3.48
N GLN A 72 -10.89 -8.30 -3.59
CA GLN A 72 -12.17 -7.70 -3.18
C GLN A 72 -12.20 -7.41 -1.68
N THR A 73 -11.66 -8.32 -0.87
CA THR A 73 -11.55 -8.14 0.58
C THR A 73 -10.69 -6.92 0.91
N GLU A 74 -9.49 -6.82 0.32
CA GLU A 74 -8.60 -5.67 0.55
C GLU A 74 -9.22 -4.35 0.05
N MET A 75 -9.87 -4.34 -1.11
CA MET A 75 -10.58 -3.16 -1.61
C MET A 75 -11.75 -2.74 -0.72
N LYS A 76 -12.51 -3.69 -0.17
CA LYS A 76 -13.65 -3.40 0.73
C LYS A 76 -13.15 -2.84 2.06
N VAL A 77 -12.13 -3.48 2.65
CA VAL A 77 -11.65 -3.16 3.99
C VAL A 77 -10.74 -1.95 4.00
N ILE A 78 -9.79 -1.84 3.07
CA ILE A 78 -8.73 -0.81 3.09
C ILE A 78 -9.02 0.31 2.09
N GLY A 79 -9.79 0.05 1.03
CA GLY A 79 -10.05 1.04 -0.02
C GLY A 79 -10.83 2.27 0.43
N ARG A 80 -11.36 2.29 1.65
CA ARG A 80 -12.08 3.42 2.25
C ARG A 80 -11.46 3.92 3.56
N THR A 81 -10.28 3.41 3.93
CA THR A 81 -9.69 3.75 5.23
C THR A 81 -8.74 4.91 5.11
N HIS A 82 -8.86 5.83 6.05
CA HIS A 82 -7.93 6.94 6.21
C HIS A 82 -7.59 7.06 7.69
N HIS A 83 -6.61 6.27 8.12
CA HIS A 83 -6.17 6.25 9.51
C HIS A 83 -4.65 6.21 9.60
N ARG A 84 -4.07 7.01 10.50
CA ARG A 84 -2.61 7.15 10.66
C ARG A 84 -1.86 5.84 10.94
N SER A 85 -2.56 4.84 11.49
CA SER A 85 -1.99 3.52 11.83
C SER A 85 -2.28 2.44 10.78
N LEU A 86 -2.83 2.81 9.62
CA LEU A 86 -3.07 1.91 8.49
C LEU A 86 -2.31 2.41 7.27
N VAL A 87 -1.69 1.48 6.53
CA VAL A 87 -1.01 1.83 5.28
C VAL A 87 -2.08 2.20 4.24
N ARG A 88 -1.93 3.38 3.64
CA ARG A 88 -2.89 3.92 2.71
C ARG A 88 -2.84 3.20 1.35
N LEU A 89 -4.00 2.76 0.87
CA LEU A 89 -4.19 2.32 -0.51
C LEU A 89 -4.37 3.55 -1.42
N LEU A 90 -3.47 3.70 -2.39
CA LEU A 90 -3.45 4.82 -3.34
C LEU A 90 -4.19 4.48 -4.64
N GLY A 91 -4.23 3.20 -5.00
CA GLY A 91 -4.85 2.76 -6.24
C GLY A 91 -4.77 1.28 -6.49
N TYR A 92 -5.29 0.86 -7.64
CA TYR A 92 -5.40 -0.54 -8.01
C TYR A 92 -5.40 -0.73 -9.53
N CYS A 93 -5.14 -1.96 -9.96
CA CYS A 93 -5.31 -2.41 -11.34
C CYS A 93 -6.19 -3.66 -11.34
N LEU A 94 -7.20 -3.66 -12.22
CA LEU A 94 -8.09 -4.78 -12.49
C LEU A 94 -8.14 -5.03 -14.00
N ASP A 95 -7.21 -5.82 -14.50
CA ASP A 95 -7.09 -6.16 -15.93
C ASP A 95 -7.14 -7.69 -16.09
N GLY A 96 -8.35 -8.22 -16.24
CA GLY A 96 -8.62 -9.66 -16.35
C GLY A 96 -8.04 -10.44 -15.14
N PRO A 97 -7.08 -11.36 -15.35
CA PRO A 97 -6.45 -12.09 -14.26
C PRO A 97 -5.47 -11.22 -13.44
N LYS A 98 -5.01 -10.08 -13.98
CA LYS A 98 -4.01 -9.22 -13.35
C LYS A 98 -4.69 -8.31 -12.32
N LYS A 99 -4.46 -8.62 -11.05
CA LYS A 99 -4.97 -7.86 -9.90
C LYS A 99 -3.80 -7.30 -9.10
N LEU A 100 -3.71 -5.98 -9.02
CA LEU A 100 -2.63 -5.31 -8.32
C LEU A 100 -3.18 -4.18 -7.45
N LEU A 101 -2.51 -3.94 -6.33
CA LEU A 101 -2.82 -2.88 -5.38
C LEU A 101 -1.59 -1.98 -5.21
N VAL A 102 -1.82 -0.68 -5.12
CA VAL A 102 -0.77 0.34 -5.02
C VAL A 102 -0.91 1.02 -3.66
N TYR A 103 0.10 0.86 -2.82
CA TYR A 103 0.17 1.42 -1.48
C TYR A 103 1.24 2.50 -1.39
N GLU A 104 1.18 3.32 -0.34
CA GLU A 104 2.33 4.11 0.07
C GLU A 104 3.52 3.21 0.41
N TYR A 105 4.72 3.65 0.04
CA TYR A 105 5.94 2.92 0.39
C TYR A 105 6.40 3.25 1.81
N MET A 106 6.55 2.22 2.64
CA MET A 106 7.04 2.35 4.02
C MET A 106 8.57 2.19 4.05
N SER A 107 9.29 3.32 4.04
CA SER A 107 10.76 3.34 3.95
C SER A 107 11.48 2.68 5.12
N ASN A 108 10.84 2.59 6.29
CA ASN A 108 11.42 1.99 7.49
C ASN A 108 11.34 0.45 7.51
N GLY A 109 10.75 -0.17 6.49
CA GLY A 109 10.54 -1.60 6.42
C GLY A 109 9.38 -2.09 7.30
N SER A 110 9.38 -3.38 7.58
CA SER A 110 8.39 -4.03 8.43
C SER A 110 8.73 -3.91 9.92
N LEU A 111 7.73 -4.15 10.78
CA LEU A 111 7.97 -4.23 12.23
C LEU A 111 8.95 -5.35 12.58
N ALA A 112 8.98 -6.45 11.82
CA ALA A 112 9.94 -7.53 12.01
C ALA A 112 11.39 -7.04 11.80
N ASP A 113 11.62 -6.20 10.76
CA ASP A 113 12.94 -5.59 10.49
C ASP A 113 13.40 -4.66 11.62
N ILE A 114 12.46 -4.12 12.41
CA ILE A 114 12.77 -3.23 13.54
C ILE A 114 13.01 -4.05 14.82
N LEU A 115 12.17 -5.05 15.09
CA LEU A 115 12.23 -5.83 16.33
C LEU A 115 13.38 -6.85 16.34
N PHE A 116 13.71 -7.40 15.18
CA PHE A 116 14.68 -8.51 15.07
C PHE A 116 16.06 -8.09 14.56
N THR A 117 16.26 -6.84 14.14
CA THR A 117 17.59 -6.29 13.85
C THR A 117 18.18 -5.65 15.11
N PRO A 118 19.25 -6.20 15.71
CA PRO A 118 19.79 -5.74 16.99
C PRO A 118 20.08 -4.23 17.05
N GLU A 119 20.61 -3.67 15.96
CA GLU A 119 21.02 -2.27 15.85
C GLU A 119 19.83 -1.30 15.74
N ARG A 120 18.63 -1.83 15.46
CA ARG A 120 17.40 -1.05 15.26
C ARG A 120 16.38 -1.26 16.37
N LYS A 121 16.73 -2.03 17.41
CA LYS A 121 15.78 -2.40 18.45
C LYS A 121 15.28 -1.15 19.19
N PRO A 122 13.97 -0.91 19.20
CA PRO A 122 13.40 0.26 19.85
C PRO A 122 13.54 0.18 21.36
N TYR A 123 13.59 1.35 22.00
CA TYR A 123 13.47 1.47 23.46
C TYR A 123 12.07 1.08 23.93
N TRP A 124 11.89 0.93 25.24
CA TRP A 124 10.62 0.47 25.80
C TRP A 124 9.47 1.42 25.44
N GLU A 125 9.71 2.72 25.51
CA GLU A 125 8.73 3.77 25.23
C GLU A 125 8.25 3.68 23.77
N GLU A 126 9.18 3.53 22.82
CA GLU A 126 8.86 3.35 21.41
C GLU A 126 8.07 2.06 21.16
N ARG A 127 8.39 0.96 21.86
CA ARG A 127 7.61 -0.29 21.76
C ARG A 127 6.17 -0.10 22.23
N MET A 128 5.98 0.62 23.33
CA MET A 128 4.66 0.94 23.86
C MET A 128 3.87 1.81 22.88
N GLU A 129 4.51 2.76 22.23
CA GLU A 129 3.88 3.57 21.19
C GLU A 129 3.53 2.76 19.93
N ILE A 130 4.41 1.85 19.49
CA ILE A 130 4.11 0.90 18.41
C ILE A 130 2.87 0.07 18.75
N ALA A 131 2.83 -0.54 19.95
CA ALA A 131 1.69 -1.35 20.41
C ALA A 131 0.39 -0.53 20.46
N ARG A 132 0.44 0.70 20.95
CA ARG A 132 -0.71 1.62 20.97
C ARG A 132 -1.20 1.94 19.56
N ASN A 133 -0.30 2.28 18.63
CA ASN A 133 -0.66 2.57 17.25
C ASN A 133 -1.30 1.36 16.56
N ILE A 134 -0.79 0.15 16.81
CA ILE A 134 -1.40 -1.10 16.32
C ILE A 134 -2.82 -1.26 16.86
N ALA A 135 -3.01 -1.08 18.17
CA ALA A 135 -4.34 -1.19 18.79
C ALA A 135 -5.34 -0.17 18.22
N GLN A 136 -4.90 1.07 17.97
CA GLN A 136 -5.73 2.09 17.32
C GLN A 136 -6.11 1.71 15.89
N GLY A 137 -5.18 1.14 15.12
CA GLY A 137 -5.47 0.63 13.78
C GLY A 137 -6.52 -0.49 13.79
N PHE A 138 -6.42 -1.42 14.75
CA PHE A 138 -7.43 -2.47 14.91
C PHE A 138 -8.79 -1.93 15.33
N LEU A 139 -8.83 -1.00 16.30
CA LEU A 139 -10.07 -0.37 16.74
C LEU A 139 -10.81 0.26 15.56
N TYR A 140 -10.09 1.06 14.76
CA TYR A 140 -10.64 1.69 13.56
C TYR A 140 -11.21 0.65 12.57
N LEU A 141 -10.49 -0.44 12.31
CA LEU A 141 -10.95 -1.50 11.41
C LEU A 141 -12.19 -2.24 11.92
N HIS A 142 -12.38 -2.32 13.24
CA HIS A 142 -13.52 -3.03 13.85
C HIS A 142 -14.75 -2.14 14.03
N GLU A 143 -14.58 -0.87 14.38
CA GLU A 143 -15.69 0.01 14.79
C GLU A 143 -16.07 1.04 13.72
N GLU A 144 -15.14 1.46 12.87
CA GLU A 144 -15.36 2.57 11.92
C GLU A 144 -15.43 2.12 10.45
N CYS A 145 -15.04 0.87 10.18
CA CYS A 145 -15.23 0.23 8.87
C CYS A 145 -16.41 -0.75 8.97
N ASP A 146 -17.62 -0.32 8.60
CA ASP A 146 -18.81 -1.17 8.59
C ASP A 146 -18.52 -2.51 7.87
N THR A 147 -18.52 -3.61 8.63
CA THR A 147 -18.39 -5.00 8.14
C THR A 147 -19.49 -5.39 7.15
#